data_AF-A0A6J4FVE1-F1
#
_entry.id   AF-A0A6J4FVE1-F1
#
_cell.length_a   1.000
_cell.length_b   1.000
_cell.length_c   1.000
_cell.angle_alpha   90.00
_cell.angle_beta   90.00
_cell.angle_gamma   90.00
#
_symmetry.space_group_name_H-M   'P 1'
#
loop_
_entity.id
_entity.type
_entity.pdbx_description
1 polymer ?
#
loop_
_entity_poly.entity_id
_entity_poly.type
_entity_poly.pdbx_seq_one_letter_code
_entity_poly.pdbx_strand_id
1 'polypeptide(L)'
;MARKDSLGSGDKARLLRALAFHIRRKRPVEEAFTEVMEQEFRGGRHRLFRPVADAMAETGILSAFILLGLMGIEAGAVMAAVLEANDHRLLAGALERLADHAEQFPD
;
A
#
# COMPACT_ATOMS: atom_id res chain seq x y z
N MET A 1 -10.06 23.82 9.00
CA MET A 1 -8.69 24.05 8.50
C MET A 1 -7.80 23.08 9.27
N ALA A 2 -7.10 22.08 8.74
CA ALA A 2 -6.82 21.63 7.37
C ALA A 2 -7.23 20.15 7.19
N ARG A 3 -7.44 19.74 5.93
CA ARG A 3 -7.83 18.40 5.47
C ARG A 3 -6.83 17.33 5.93
N LYS A 4 -7.30 16.30 6.62
CA LYS A 4 -6.56 15.06 6.87
C LYS A 4 -6.87 14.06 5.75
N ASP A 5 -6.68 14.48 4.50
CA ASP A 5 -6.99 13.69 3.29
C ASP A 5 -5.79 12.83 2.84
N SER A 6 -4.80 12.61 3.70
CA SER A 6 -3.64 11.76 3.44
C SER A 6 -3.31 10.87 4.65
N LEU A 7 -2.64 9.75 4.38
CA LEU A 7 -2.07 8.90 5.43
C LEU A 7 -0.85 9.60 6.04
N GLY A 8 -0.76 9.63 7.37
CA GLY A 8 0.49 9.98 8.05
C GLY A 8 1.53 8.86 7.89
N SER A 9 2.80 9.17 8.09
CA SER A 9 3.91 8.21 8.04
C SER A 9 3.65 6.92 8.82
N GLY A 10 3.18 7.03 10.07
CA GLY A 10 2.84 5.88 10.90
C GLY A 10 1.69 5.02 10.35
N ASP A 11 0.70 5.65 9.70
CA ASP A 11 -0.37 4.91 9.01
C ASP A 11 0.16 4.17 7.78
N LYS A 12 1.01 4.83 6.97
CA LYS A 12 1.66 4.23 5.79
C LYS A 12 2.46 2.99 6.20
N ALA A 13 3.31 3.13 7.21
CA ALA A 13 4.13 2.04 7.71
C ALA A 13 3.29 0.87 8.24
N ARG A 14 2.23 1.16 9.01
CA ARG A 14 1.30 0.12 9.50
C ARG A 14 0.65 -0.64 8.35
N LEU A 15 0.18 0.04 7.31
CA LEU A 15 -0.48 -0.58 6.16
C LEU A 15 0.51 -1.43 5.34
N LEU A 16 1.70 -0.91 5.08
CA LEU A 16 2.76 -1.64 4.38
C LEU A 16 3.18 -2.91 5.14
N ARG A 17 3.33 -2.83 6.47
CA ARG A 17 3.64 -3.99 7.32
C ARG A 17 2.50 -5.01 7.33
N ALA A 18 1.25 -4.56 7.41
CA ALA A 18 0.08 -5.44 7.33
C ALA A 18 0.03 -6.18 5.99
N LEU A 19 0.28 -5.48 4.89
CA LEU A 19 0.30 -6.07 3.56
C LEU A 19 1.45 -7.09 3.41
N ALA A 20 2.66 -6.74 3.87
CA ALA A 20 3.81 -7.65 3.87
C ALA A 20 3.51 -8.95 4.63
N PHE A 21 2.83 -8.85 5.78
CA PHE A 21 2.42 -10.01 6.57
C PHE A 21 1.47 -10.95 5.81
N HIS A 22 0.48 -10.40 5.11
CA HIS A 22 -0.43 -11.22 4.31
C HIS A 22 0.26 -11.86 3.10
N ILE A 23 1.14 -11.14 2.40
CA ILE A 23 1.87 -11.65 1.23
C ILE A 23 2.84 -12.75 1.62
N ARG A 24 3.52 -12.66 2.78
CA ARG A 24 4.35 -13.76 3.31
C ARG A 24 3.59 -15.06 3.49
N ARG A 25 2.27 -14.99 3.70
CA ARG A 25 1.37 -16.14 3.81
C ARG A 25 0.86 -16.63 2.44
N LYS A 26 1.56 -16.26 1.37
CA LYS A 26 1.28 -16.63 -0.04
C LYS A 26 -0.09 -16.18 -0.53
N ARG A 27 -0.62 -15.08 0.02
CA ARG A 27 -1.83 -14.48 -0.50
C ARG A 27 -1.52 -13.60 -1.70
N PRO A 28 -2.36 -13.59 -2.74
CA PRO A 28 -2.27 -12.62 -3.83
C PRO A 28 -2.28 -11.20 -3.28
N VAL A 29 -1.44 -10.33 -3.86
CA VAL A 29 -1.27 -8.94 -3.40
C VAL A 29 -2.56 -8.14 -3.47
N GLU A 30 -3.36 -8.34 -4.53
CA GLU A 30 -4.64 -7.65 -4.72
C GLU A 30 -5.69 -8.07 -3.70
N GLU A 31 -5.78 -9.37 -3.39
CA GLU A 31 -6.67 -9.87 -2.34
C GLU A 31 -6.25 -9.38 -0.95
N ALA A 32 -4.95 -9.44 -0.66
CA ALA A 32 -4.39 -8.96 0.60
C ALA A 32 -4.62 -7.45 0.79
N PHE A 33 -4.45 -6.68 -0.28
CA PHE A 33 -4.68 -5.24 -0.26
C PHE A 33 -6.16 -4.92 -0.11
N THR A 34 -7.04 -5.61 -0.83
CA THR A 34 -8.50 -5.43 -0.70
C THR A 34 -8.95 -5.66 0.75
N GLU A 35 -8.46 -6.71 1.41
CA GLU A 35 -8.81 -6.96 2.81
C GLU A 35 -8.30 -5.87 3.75
N VAL A 36 -7.07 -5.39 3.55
CA VAL A 36 -6.53 -4.27 4.33
C VAL A 36 -7.37 -3.01 4.11
N MET A 37 -7.77 -2.73 2.86
CA MET A 37 -8.65 -1.60 2.52
C MET A 37 -10.02 -1.72 3.19
N GLU A 38 -10.64 -2.91 3.19
CA GLU A 38 -11.92 -3.16 3.86
C GLU A 38 -11.86 -2.91 5.37
N GLN A 39 -10.75 -3.28 6.01
CA GLN A 39 -10.53 -2.99 7.44
C GLN A 39 -10.49 -1.47 7.69
N GLU A 40 -9.81 -0.70 6.84
CA GLU A 40 -9.76 0.76 6.94
C GLU A 40 -11.10 1.43 6.62
N PHE A 41 -11.87 0.87 5.69
CA PHE A 41 -13.24 1.30 5.42
C PHE A 41 -14.13 1.15 6.65
N ARG A 42 -14.10 0.00 7.33
CA ARG A 42 -14.84 -0.21 8.59
C ARG A 42 -14.39 0.75 9.69
N GLY A 43 -13.13 1.20 9.64
CA GLY A 43 -12.57 2.26 10.50
C GLY A 43 -13.03 3.69 10.16
N GLY A 44 -13.91 3.88 9.18
CA GLY A 44 -14.51 5.17 8.84
C GLY A 44 -13.73 6.02 7.84
N ARG A 45 -12.65 5.49 7.23
CA ARG A 45 -11.78 6.25 6.30
C ARG A 45 -12.28 6.24 4.84
N HIS A 46 -13.59 6.11 4.63
CA HIS A 46 -14.19 5.90 3.31
C HIS A 46 -13.76 6.92 2.24
N ARG A 47 -13.60 8.19 2.60
CA ARG A 47 -13.21 9.25 1.66
C ARG A 47 -11.82 9.06 1.06
N LEU A 48 -10.89 8.51 1.83
CA LEU A 48 -9.52 8.28 1.41
C LEU A 48 -9.38 6.97 0.61
N PHE A 49 -10.14 5.95 1.01
CA PHE A 49 -9.97 4.59 0.48
C PHE A 49 -10.84 4.29 -0.74
N ARG A 50 -11.91 5.06 -1.00
CA ARG A 50 -12.78 4.85 -2.18
C ARG A 50 -12.11 5.13 -3.52
N PRO A 51 -11.43 6.28 -3.72
CA PRO A 51 -10.71 6.54 -4.98
C PRO A 51 -9.61 5.50 -5.26
N VAL A 52 -9.03 4.91 -4.20
CA VAL A 52 -7.99 3.90 -4.28
C VAL A 52 -8.54 2.56 -4.75
N ALA A 53 -9.73 2.18 -4.28
CA ALA A 53 -10.42 0.99 -4.77
C ALA A 53 -10.76 1.11 -6.26
N ASP A 54 -11.25 2.29 -6.68
CA ASP A 54 -11.54 2.57 -8.09
C ASP A 54 -10.24 2.52 -8.94
N ALA A 55 -9.17 3.17 -8.49
CA ALA A 55 -7.88 3.15 -9.18
C ALA A 55 -7.28 1.73 -9.31
N MET A 56 -7.41 0.91 -8.27
CA MET A 56 -6.97 -0.48 -8.31
C MET A 56 -7.72 -1.28 -9.38
N ALA A 57 -9.04 -1.11 -9.49
CA ALA A 57 -9.85 -1.81 -10.48
C ALA A 57 -9.56 -1.37 -11.92
N GLU A 58 -9.25 -0.08 -12.14
CA GLU A 58 -9.03 0.47 -13.48
C GLU A 58 -7.59 0.32 -13.97
N THR A 59 -6.61 0.49 -13.08
CA THR A 59 -5.20 0.67 -13.45
C THR A 59 -4.23 -0.24 -12.69
N GLY A 60 -4.75 -1.08 -11.79
CA GLY A 60 -3.97 -2.06 -11.05
C GLY A 60 -3.37 -1.54 -9.74
N ILE A 61 -2.73 -2.47 -9.02
CA ILE A 61 -2.28 -2.27 -7.63
C ILE A 61 -1.25 -1.15 -7.45
N LEU A 62 -0.37 -0.92 -8.43
CA LEU A 62 0.66 0.12 -8.34
C LEU A 62 0.07 1.52 -8.27
N SER A 63 -0.92 1.82 -9.12
CA SER A 63 -1.62 3.10 -9.10
C SER A 63 -2.35 3.31 -7.78
N ALA A 64 -2.91 2.24 -7.20
CA ALA A 64 -3.54 2.30 -5.89
C ALA A 64 -2.54 2.66 -4.78
N PHE A 65 -1.32 2.08 -4.81
CA PHE A 65 -0.26 2.42 -3.85
C PHE A 65 0.20 3.87 -3.98
N ILE A 66 0.37 4.37 -5.20
CA ILE A 66 0.79 5.74 -5.46
C ILE A 66 -0.32 6.71 -5.03
N LEU A 67 -1.58 6.44 -5.39
CA LEU A 67 -2.71 7.29 -5.03
C LEU A 67 -2.95 7.37 -3.53
N LEU A 68 -2.76 6.26 -2.81
CA LEU A 68 -2.83 6.21 -1.34
C LEU A 68 -1.60 6.86 -0.68
N GLY A 69 -0.57 7.20 -1.46
CA GLY A 69 0.67 7.81 -0.97
C GLY A 69 1.57 6.84 -0.21
N LEU A 70 1.42 5.52 -0.45
CA LEU A 70 2.29 4.50 0.15
C LEU A 70 3.71 4.52 -0.44
N MET A 71 3.85 5.03 -1.67
CA MET A 71 5.12 5.20 -2.35
C MET A 71 5.03 6.29 -3.41
N GLY A 72 6.18 6.88 -3.76
CA GLY A 72 6.31 7.80 -4.90
C GLY A 72 6.39 7.08 -6.24
N ILE A 73 6.43 7.85 -7.33
CA ILE A 73 6.44 7.34 -8.71
C ILE A 73 7.72 6.54 -8.98
N GLU A 74 8.85 7.03 -8.51
CA GLU A 74 10.16 6.38 -8.69
C GLU A 74 10.20 5.01 -8.00
N ALA A 75 9.67 4.94 -6.78
CA ALA A 75 9.52 3.67 -6.06
C ALA A 75 8.50 2.74 -6.75
N GLY A 76 7.43 3.31 -7.33
CA GLY A 76 6.46 2.56 -8.14
C GLY A 76 7.09 1.88 -9.36
N ALA A 77 8.01 2.55 -10.06
CA ALA A 77 8.73 1.97 -11.20
C ALA A 77 9.57 0.74 -10.80
N VAL A 78 10.23 0.79 -9.65
CA VAL A 78 10.97 -0.36 -9.10
C VAL A 78 10.02 -1.44 -8.61
N MET A 79 8.91 -1.07 -7.97
CA MET A 79 7.91 -2.00 -7.47
C MET A 79 7.22 -2.79 -8.59
N ALA A 80 7.11 -2.23 -9.80
CA ALA A 80 6.62 -2.96 -10.97
C ALA A 80 7.47 -4.20 -11.25
N ALA A 81 8.79 -4.06 -11.30
CA ALA A 81 9.70 -5.20 -11.50
C ALA A 81 9.61 -6.24 -10.35
N VAL A 82 9.37 -5.78 -9.11
CA VAL A 82 9.17 -6.66 -7.95
C VAL A 82 7.89 -7.48 -8.07
N LEU A 83 6.80 -6.87 -8.55
CA LEU A 83 5.53 -7.56 -8.80
C LEU A 83 5.65 -8.57 -9.95
N GLU A 84 6.31 -8.18 -11.05
CA GLU A 84 6.55 -9.03 -12.22
C GLU A 84 7.39 -10.27 -11.89
N ALA A 85 8.33 -10.15 -10.95
CA ALA A 85 9.13 -11.28 -10.48
C ALA A 85 8.30 -12.39 -9.82
N ASN A 86 7.05 -12.11 -9.43
CA ASN A 86 6.11 -13.05 -8.80
C ASN A 86 6.70 -13.82 -7.60
N ASP A 87 7.60 -13.17 -6.85
CA ASP A 87 8.21 -13.70 -5.63
C ASP A 87 7.64 -13.00 -4.39
N HIS A 88 6.81 -13.74 -3.64
CA HIS A 88 6.19 -13.27 -2.42
C HIS A 88 7.18 -12.86 -1.31
N ARG A 89 8.37 -13.49 -1.24
CA ARG A 89 9.41 -13.11 -0.27
C ARG A 89 10.03 -11.78 -0.66
N LEU A 90 10.31 -11.60 -1.94
CA LEU A 90 10.84 -10.35 -2.48
C LEU A 90 9.86 -9.21 -2.27
N LEU A 91 8.59 -9.40 -2.65
CA LEU A 91 7.54 -8.40 -2.51
C LEU A 91 7.31 -8.02 -1.04
N ALA A 92 7.19 -9.01 -0.14
CA ALA A 92 7.04 -8.71 1.28
C ALA A 92 8.26 -7.98 1.85
N GLY A 93 9.47 -8.35 1.44
CA GLY A 93 10.70 -7.65 1.83
C GLY A 93 10.73 -6.21 1.35
N ALA A 94 10.31 -5.95 0.11
CA ALA A 94 10.23 -4.60 -0.44
C ALA A 94 9.23 -3.73 0.33
N LEU A 95 8.05 -4.28 0.67
CA LEU A 95 7.04 -3.58 1.47
C LEU A 95 7.52 -3.27 2.89
N GLU A 96 8.25 -4.19 3.55
CA GLU A 96 8.86 -3.93 4.86
C GLU A 96 9.89 -2.79 4.79
N ARG A 97 10.73 -2.76 3.75
CA ARG A 97 11.72 -1.68 3.58
C ARG A 97 11.06 -0.33 3.29
N LEU A 98 9.96 -0.32 2.54
CA LEU A 98 9.17 0.90 2.35
C LEU A 98 8.52 1.36 3.67
N ALA A 99 8.06 0.43 4.51
CA ALA A 99 7.52 0.77 5.83
C ALA A 99 8.61 1.39 6.72
N ASP A 100 9.80 0.79 6.77
CA ASP A 100 10.94 1.32 7.52
C ASP A 100 11.34 2.71 7.01
N HIS A 101 11.32 2.93 5.69
CA HIS A 101 11.57 4.23 5.08
C HIS A 101 10.53 5.28 5.50
N ALA A 102 9.23 4.92 5.46
CA ALA A 102 8.16 5.84 5.87
C ALA A 102 8.25 6.24 7.35
N GLU A 103 8.74 5.36 8.23
CA GLU A 103 8.99 5.68 9.65
C GLU A 103 10.22 6.58 9.83
N GLN A 104 11.30 6.34 9.08
CA GLN A 104 12.54 7.09 9.17
C GLN A 104 12.46 8.50 8.57
N PHE A 105 11.65 8.66 7.51
CA PHE A 105 11.51 9.89 6.75
C PHE A 105 10.02 10.29 6.69
N PRO A 106 9.44 10.78 7.80
CA PRO A 106 8.06 11.24 7.81
C PRO A 106 7.90 12.52 6.98
N ASP A 107 6.88 12.55 6.11
CA ASP A 107 6.46 13.72 5.32
C ASP A 107 5.99 14.90 6.20
#